data_AF-J0J6S7-F1
#
_entry.id   AF-J0J6S7-F1
#
_cell.length_a   1.000
_cell.length_b   1.000
_cell.length_c   1.000
_cell.angle_alpha   90.00
_cell.angle_beta   90.00
_cell.angle_gamma   90.00
#
_symmetry.space_group_name_H-M   'P 1'
#
loop_
_entity.id
_entity.type
_entity.pdbx_description
1 polymer ?
#
loop_
_entity_poly.entity_id
_entity_poly.type
_entity_poly.pdbx_seq_one_letter_code
_entity_poly.pdbx_strand_id
1 'polypeptide(L)'
;MKNILGKHYMGHQIVSAQMAFYGLSSALIPESDFYKNKQKFLEVFKAEELLLYKCRFQQLGEFITEALLKNSRNKIIESNCNKALKVVEQLQKAIKTTIEKRIDPMIKEAQEHQQEAHYNLDRSTEKFILNLTNSVFTETAIQI
;
A
#
# COMPACT_ATOMS: atom_id res chain seq x y z
N MET A 1 -24.33 -0.75 23.50
CA MET A 1 -23.12 -0.80 22.65
C MET A 1 -22.55 0.58 22.30
N LYS A 2 -23.35 1.53 21.79
CA LYS A 2 -22.90 2.90 21.50
C LYS A 2 -22.16 3.59 22.67
N ASN A 3 -22.66 3.44 23.89
CA ASN A 3 -22.02 4.00 25.09
C ASN A 3 -20.64 3.40 25.42
N ILE A 4 -20.35 2.19 24.93
CA ILE A 4 -19.07 1.50 25.15
C ILE A 4 -18.07 1.90 24.06
N LEU A 5 -18.52 1.91 22.79
CA LEU A 5 -17.66 2.13 21.62
C LEU A 5 -17.50 3.61 21.25
N GLY A 6 -18.34 4.51 21.78
CA GLY A 6 -18.25 5.95 21.57
C GLY A 6 -18.21 6.35 20.09
N LYS A 7 -17.19 7.14 19.71
CA LYS A 7 -16.99 7.60 18.32
C LYS A 7 -16.69 6.48 17.32
N HIS A 8 -16.28 5.31 17.81
CA HIS A 8 -15.99 4.15 16.97
C HIS A 8 -17.23 3.30 16.68
N TYR A 9 -18.37 3.64 17.30
CA TYR A 9 -19.63 2.99 17.00
C TYR A 9 -20.17 3.42 15.64
N MET A 10 -20.25 2.48 14.70
CA MET A 10 -20.66 2.72 13.31
C MET A 10 -22.11 2.34 13.02
N GLY A 11 -22.91 2.04 14.05
CA GLY A 11 -24.32 1.70 13.92
C GLY A 11 -24.68 0.28 14.34
N HIS A 12 -25.94 -0.09 14.12
CA HIS A 12 -26.48 -1.43 14.34
C HIS A 12 -27.62 -1.67 13.37
N GLN A 13 -27.89 -2.95 13.10
CA GLN A 13 -29.09 -3.40 12.41
C GLN A 13 -29.98 -4.15 13.39
N ILE A 14 -31.28 -3.86 13.35
CA ILE A 14 -32.29 -4.54 14.18
C ILE A 14 -33.00 -5.56 13.30
N VAL A 15 -33.04 -6.81 13.77
CA VAL A 15 -33.77 -7.91 13.14
C VAL A 15 -34.61 -8.65 14.17
N SER A 16 -35.68 -9.30 13.72
CA SER A 16 -36.49 -10.17 14.58
C SER A 16 -36.22 -11.63 14.26
N ALA A 17 -35.43 -12.28 15.13
CA ALA A 17 -35.13 -13.71 14.99
C ALA A 17 -36.38 -14.59 15.17
N GLN A 18 -37.29 -14.19 16.06
CA GLN A 18 -38.51 -14.95 16.33
C GLN A 18 -39.46 -15.00 15.14
N MET A 19 -39.64 -13.87 14.45
CA MET A 19 -40.47 -13.81 13.24
C MET A 19 -39.87 -14.65 12.12
N ALA A 20 -38.54 -14.63 11.99
CA ALA A 20 -37.83 -15.43 10.99
C ALA A 20 -37.96 -16.92 11.30
N PHE A 21 -37.84 -17.30 12.57
CA PHE A 21 -38.04 -18.66 13.04
C PHE A 21 -39.45 -19.17 12.74
N TYR A 22 -40.50 -18.40 13.03
CA TYR A 22 -41.87 -18.82 12.72
C TYR A 22 -42.16 -18.89 11.21
N GLY A 23 -41.58 -17.99 10.41
CA GLY A 23 -41.68 -18.06 8.95
C GLY A 23 -41.00 -19.29 8.34
N LEU A 24 -39.85 -19.72 8.87
CA LEU A 24 -39.03 -20.80 8.29
C LEU A 24 -39.27 -22.19 8.87
N SER A 25 -39.71 -22.29 10.13
CA SER A 25 -39.79 -23.57 10.84
C SER A 25 -40.81 -24.51 10.20
N SER A 26 -40.37 -25.64 9.65
CA SER A 26 -41.27 -26.61 8.99
C SER A 26 -41.69 -27.77 9.90
N ALA A 27 -40.85 -28.15 10.87
CA ALA A 27 -41.04 -29.32 11.72
C ALA A 27 -41.20 -28.95 13.20
N LEU A 28 -42.25 -28.20 13.53
CA LEU A 28 -42.59 -27.93 14.93
C LEU A 28 -43.42 -29.07 15.52
N ILE A 29 -43.13 -29.44 16.76
CA ILE A 29 -43.89 -30.46 17.48
C ILE A 29 -45.34 -29.97 17.63
N PRO A 30 -46.34 -30.75 17.17
CA PRO A 30 -47.75 -30.40 17.34
C PRO A 30 -48.10 -30.11 18.81
N GLU A 31 -49.04 -29.21 19.02
CA GLU A 31 -49.53 -28.78 20.35
C GLU A 31 -48.52 -28.06 21.27
N SER A 32 -47.24 -28.00 20.88
CA SER A 32 -46.24 -27.18 21.58
C SER A 32 -46.60 -25.69 21.51
N ASP A 33 -46.09 -24.92 22.47
CA ASP A 33 -46.30 -23.47 22.50
C ASP A 33 -45.73 -22.79 21.24
N PHE A 34 -44.60 -23.27 20.71
CA PHE A 34 -44.05 -22.78 19.45
C PHE A 34 -44.97 -23.04 18.27
N TYR A 35 -45.57 -24.23 18.18
CA TYR A 35 -46.53 -24.55 17.13
C TYR A 35 -47.77 -23.66 17.22
N LYS A 36 -48.36 -23.54 18.42
CA LYS A 36 -49.54 -22.69 18.66
C LYS A 36 -49.25 -21.22 18.35
N ASN A 37 -48.10 -20.70 18.77
CA ASN A 37 -47.70 -19.32 18.51
C ASN A 37 -47.44 -19.08 17.02
N LYS A 38 -46.81 -20.02 16.32
CA LYS A 38 -46.64 -19.93 14.87
C LYS A 38 -47.99 -19.82 14.15
N GLN A 39 -48.97 -20.65 14.52
CA GLN A 39 -50.31 -20.60 13.90
C GLN A 39 -50.97 -19.23 14.11
N LYS A 40 -50.95 -18.71 15.35
CA LYS A 40 -51.45 -17.35 15.64
C LYS A 40 -50.75 -16.27 14.82
N PHE A 41 -49.44 -16.41 14.59
CA PHE A 41 -48.70 -15.49 13.73
C PHE A 41 -49.13 -15.58 12.26
N LEU A 42 -49.37 -16.80 11.78
CA LEU A 42 -49.80 -17.03 10.40
C LEU A 42 -51.25 -16.59 10.12
N GLU A 43 -52.10 -16.55 11.15
CA GLU A 43 -53.44 -15.97 11.07
C GLU A 43 -53.40 -14.44 10.83
N VAL A 44 -52.37 -13.76 11.34
CA VAL A 44 -52.23 -12.29 11.24
C VAL A 44 -51.33 -11.89 10.07
N PHE A 45 -50.29 -12.67 9.77
CA PHE A 45 -49.30 -12.39 8.74
C PHE A 45 -49.02 -13.63 7.91
N LYS A 46 -49.08 -13.51 6.58
CA LYS A 46 -48.71 -14.62 5.69
C LYS A 46 -47.23 -14.99 5.88
N ALA A 47 -46.91 -16.25 5.66
CA ALA A 47 -45.54 -16.75 5.81
C ALA A 47 -44.54 -15.96 4.94
N GLU A 48 -44.89 -15.61 3.70
CA GLU A 48 -44.02 -14.80 2.84
C GLU A 48 -43.82 -13.37 3.39
N GLU A 49 -44.86 -12.74 3.96
CA GLU A 49 -44.76 -11.39 4.53
C GLU A 49 -43.88 -11.34 5.78
N LEU A 50 -43.97 -12.39 6.62
CA LEU A 50 -43.09 -12.58 7.76
C LEU A 50 -41.64 -12.64 7.28
N LEU A 51 -41.34 -13.54 6.34
CA LEU A 51 -40.00 -13.79 5.84
C LEU A 51 -39.38 -12.59 5.12
N LEU A 52 -40.13 -11.93 4.24
CA LEU A 52 -39.62 -10.87 3.36
C LEU A 52 -39.56 -9.50 4.05
N TYR A 53 -40.65 -9.08 4.73
CA TYR A 53 -40.79 -7.69 5.16
C TYR A 53 -40.62 -7.48 6.67
N LYS A 54 -41.16 -8.37 7.50
CA LYS A 54 -41.21 -8.13 8.96
C LYS A 54 -39.92 -8.49 9.67
N CYS A 55 -39.16 -9.46 9.17
CA CYS A 55 -37.92 -9.89 9.83
C CYS A 55 -36.73 -8.96 9.60
N ARG A 56 -36.78 -8.11 8.57
CA ARG A 56 -35.66 -7.24 8.12
C ARG A 56 -34.37 -8.00 7.76
N PHE A 57 -34.47 -9.30 7.46
CA PHE A 57 -33.30 -10.12 7.12
C PHE A 57 -32.74 -9.79 5.73
N GLN A 58 -33.55 -9.35 4.77
CA GLN A 58 -33.04 -8.83 3.49
C GLN A 58 -32.12 -7.62 3.72
N GLN A 59 -32.56 -6.67 4.54
CA GLN A 59 -31.77 -5.50 4.92
C GLN A 59 -30.50 -5.89 5.68
N LEU A 60 -30.56 -6.94 6.51
CA LEU A 60 -29.37 -7.50 7.15
C LEU A 60 -28.39 -8.11 6.14
N GLY A 61 -28.89 -8.85 5.14
CA GLY A 61 -28.06 -9.42 4.06
C GLY A 61 -27.37 -8.33 3.24
N GLU A 62 -28.10 -7.30 2.84
CA GLU A 62 -27.56 -6.12 2.15
C GLU A 62 -26.53 -5.38 3.02
N PHE A 63 -26.81 -5.20 4.32
CA PHE A 63 -25.87 -4.58 5.25
C PHE A 63 -24.56 -5.38 5.37
N ILE A 64 -24.64 -6.70 5.50
CA ILE A 64 -23.45 -7.55 5.58
C ILE A 64 -22.63 -7.48 4.28
N THR A 65 -23.29 -7.55 3.13
CA THR A 65 -22.61 -7.61 1.82
C THR A 65 -22.07 -6.25 1.38
N GLU A 66 -22.90 -5.21 1.38
CA GLU A 66 -22.53 -3.90 0.84
C GLU A 66 -21.87 -2.98 1.88
N ALA A 67 -22.27 -3.04 3.15
CA ALA A 67 -21.74 -2.12 4.16
C ALA A 67 -20.54 -2.70 4.93
N LEU A 68 -20.53 -4.01 5.21
CA LEU A 68 -19.45 -4.65 5.97
C LEU A 68 -18.38 -5.29 5.07
N LEU A 69 -18.76 -6.22 4.19
CA LEU A 69 -17.81 -6.97 3.36
C LEU A 69 -17.09 -6.09 2.33
N LYS A 70 -17.81 -5.20 1.65
CA LYS A 70 -17.20 -4.26 0.70
C LYS A 70 -16.27 -3.27 1.40
N ASN A 71 -16.69 -2.72 2.52
CA ASN A 71 -15.88 -1.79 3.32
C ASN A 71 -14.61 -2.47 3.88
N SER A 72 -14.71 -3.71 4.34
CA SER A 72 -13.54 -4.45 4.83
C SER A 72 -12.53 -4.72 3.70
N ARG A 73 -12.99 -5.12 2.51
CA ARG A 73 -12.14 -5.27 1.33
C ARG A 73 -11.43 -3.97 0.98
N ASN A 74 -12.15 -2.86 0.93
CA ASN A 74 -11.55 -1.55 0.64
C ASN A 74 -10.47 -1.18 1.66
N LYS A 75 -10.73 -1.37 2.96
CA LYS A 75 -9.76 -1.09 4.03
C LYS A 75 -8.52 -2.00 3.95
N ILE A 76 -8.68 -3.26 3.56
CA ILE A 76 -7.56 -4.19 3.36
C ILE A 76 -6.69 -3.70 2.21
N ILE A 77 -7.29 -3.34 1.07
CA ILE A 77 -6.57 -2.81 -0.09
C ILE A 77 -5.82 -1.54 0.29
N GLU A 78 -6.51 -0.57 0.90
CA GLU A 78 -5.92 0.70 1.34
C GLU A 78 -4.75 0.48 2.31
N SER A 79 -4.93 -0.39 3.32
CA SER A 79 -3.86 -0.73 4.27
C SER A 79 -2.65 -1.37 3.59
N ASN A 80 -2.87 -2.27 2.63
CA ASN A 80 -1.80 -2.90 1.87
C ASN A 80 -1.07 -1.90 0.96
N CYS A 81 -1.80 -1.01 0.28
CA CYS A 81 -1.23 0.08 -0.50
C CYS A 81 -0.38 1.01 0.37
N ASN A 82 -0.85 1.37 1.56
CA ASN A 82 -0.10 2.20 2.51
C ASN A 82 1.19 1.51 2.98
N LYS A 83 1.15 0.19 3.23
CA LYS A 83 2.37 -0.58 3.56
C LYS A 83 3.36 -0.59 2.39
N ALA A 84 2.88 -0.82 1.18
CA ALA A 84 3.73 -0.81 -0.02
C ALA A 84 4.35 0.58 -0.25
N LEU A 85 3.55 1.64 -0.13
CA LEU A 85 4.01 3.03 -0.27
C LEU A 85 5.15 3.34 0.70
N LYS A 86 5.02 2.94 1.97
CA LYS A 86 6.06 3.16 2.98
C LYS A 86 7.40 2.50 2.61
N VAL A 87 7.37 1.31 2.01
CA VAL A 87 8.58 0.63 1.53
C VAL A 87 9.20 1.40 0.35
N VAL A 88 8.38 1.86 -0.59
CA VAL A 88 8.84 2.67 -1.73
C VAL A 88 9.47 4.00 -1.28
N GLU A 89 8.87 4.70 -0.33
CA GLU A 89 9.41 5.93 0.24
C GLU A 89 10.77 5.71 0.91
N GLN A 90 10.91 4.61 1.66
CA GLN A 90 12.19 4.24 2.29
C GLN A 90 13.26 3.94 1.24
N LEU A 91 12.91 3.20 0.18
CA LEU A 91 13.82 2.91 -0.93
C LEU A 91 14.23 4.20 -1.64
N GLN A 92 13.30 5.10 -1.93
CA GLN A 92 13.57 6.38 -2.56
C GLN A 92 14.56 7.21 -1.74
N LYS A 93 14.37 7.26 -0.41
CA LYS A 93 15.28 7.95 0.50
C LYS A 93 16.68 7.32 0.51
N ALA A 94 16.76 5.99 0.49
CA ALA A 94 18.03 5.26 0.45
C ALA A 94 18.79 5.51 -0.85
N ILE A 95 18.09 5.50 -2.00
CA ILE A 95 18.66 5.82 -3.32
C ILE A 95 19.19 7.24 -3.33
N LYS A 96 18.36 8.22 -2.93
CA LYS A 96 18.75 9.64 -2.85
C LYS A 96 20.02 9.82 -2.00
N THR A 97 20.03 9.22 -0.81
CA THR A 97 21.18 9.29 0.10
C THR A 97 22.43 8.67 -0.51
N THR A 98 22.29 7.56 -1.25
CA THR A 98 23.42 6.88 -1.89
C THR A 98 24.01 7.72 -3.02
N ILE A 99 23.16 8.35 -3.82
CA ILE A 99 23.60 9.26 -4.88
C ILE A 99 24.39 10.42 -4.27
N GLU A 100 23.77 11.17 -3.36
CA GLU A 100 24.34 12.38 -2.77
C GLU A 100 25.64 12.11 -2.00
N LYS A 101 25.72 11.00 -1.26
CA LYS A 101 26.87 10.73 -0.37
C LYS A 101 27.97 9.88 -0.96
N ARG A 102 27.71 9.14 -2.05
CA ARG A 102 28.69 8.22 -2.63
C ARG A 102 28.91 8.47 -4.10
N ILE A 103 27.85 8.52 -4.89
CA ILE A 103 28.00 8.61 -6.35
C ILE A 103 28.50 10.00 -6.75
N ASP A 104 27.91 11.08 -6.24
CA ASP A 104 28.33 12.43 -6.62
C ASP A 104 29.80 12.72 -6.24
N PRO A 105 30.29 12.38 -5.02
CA PRO A 105 31.71 12.51 -4.70
C PRO A 105 32.62 11.65 -5.58
N MET A 106 32.24 10.40 -5.88
CA MET A 106 33.04 9.53 -6.75
C MET A 106 33.14 10.08 -8.18
N ILE A 107 32.06 10.63 -8.72
CA ILE A 107 32.08 11.29 -10.03
C ILE A 107 33.02 12.49 -10.01
N LYS A 108 32.93 13.33 -8.96
CA LYS A 108 33.80 14.49 -8.80
C LYS A 108 35.27 14.09 -8.71
N GLU A 109 35.59 13.10 -7.88
CA GLU A 109 36.96 12.61 -7.71
C GLU A 109 37.51 12.04 -9.02
N ALA A 110 36.72 11.26 -9.77
CA ALA A 110 37.12 10.75 -11.07
C ALA A 110 37.42 11.86 -12.09
N GLN A 111 36.62 12.95 -12.08
CA GLN A 111 36.86 14.12 -12.93
C GLN A 111 38.14 14.87 -12.54
N GLU A 112 38.41 15.03 -11.25
CA GLU A 112 39.63 15.65 -10.74
C GLU A 112 40.88 14.84 -11.16
N HIS A 113 40.85 13.51 -10.98
CA HIS A 113 41.93 12.62 -11.43
C HIS A 113 42.14 12.68 -12.95
N GLN A 114 41.06 12.76 -13.73
CA GLN A 114 41.16 12.91 -15.18
C GLN A 114 41.86 14.23 -15.55
N GLN A 115 41.49 15.35 -14.92
CA GLN A 115 42.11 16.65 -15.17
C GLN A 115 43.59 16.66 -14.78
N GLU A 116 43.93 16.09 -13.63
CA GLU A 116 45.31 15.97 -13.18
C GLU A 116 46.15 15.12 -14.16
N ALA A 117 45.61 14.00 -14.63
CA ALA A 117 46.27 13.16 -15.64
C ALA A 117 46.54 13.93 -16.94
N HIS A 118 45.56 14.70 -17.43
CA HIS A 118 45.75 15.55 -18.61
C HIS A 118 46.85 16.60 -18.39
N TYR A 119 46.79 17.34 -17.28
CA TYR A 119 47.80 18.35 -16.96
C TYR A 119 49.22 17.77 -16.85
N ASN A 120 49.36 16.60 -16.22
CA ASN A 120 50.65 15.92 -16.09
C ASN A 120 51.20 15.44 -17.44
N LEU A 121 50.34 14.97 -18.35
CA LEU A 121 50.73 14.60 -19.72
C LEU A 121 51.20 15.80 -20.54
N ASP A 122 50.46 16.92 -20.48
CA ASP A 122 50.83 18.16 -21.17
C ASP A 122 52.20 18.66 -20.68
N ARG A 123 52.38 18.72 -19.35
CA ARG A 123 53.65 19.12 -18.73
C ARG A 123 54.81 18.20 -19.09
N SER A 124 54.57 16.88 -19.13
CA SER A 124 55.57 15.90 -19.54
C SER A 124 55.99 16.10 -21.00
N THR A 125 55.00 16.38 -21.87
CA THR A 125 55.22 16.65 -23.29
C THR A 125 56.04 17.92 -23.51
N GLU A 126 55.68 19.02 -22.84
CA GLU A 126 56.45 20.28 -22.87
C GLU A 126 57.90 20.07 -22.41
N LYS A 127 58.10 19.34 -21.31
CA LYS A 127 59.44 19.03 -20.79
C LYS A 127 60.25 18.19 -21.78
N PHE A 128 59.61 17.22 -22.42
CA PHE A 128 60.26 16.39 -23.44
C PHE A 128 60.69 17.22 -24.65
N ILE A 129 59.82 18.10 -25.15
CA ILE A 129 60.12 19.03 -26.24
C ILE A 129 61.30 19.96 -25.88
N LEU A 130 61.30 20.53 -24.67
CA LEU A 130 62.37 21.40 -24.19
C LEU A 130 63.72 20.68 -24.13
N ASN A 131 63.74 19.45 -23.62
CA ASN A 131 64.95 18.63 -23.54
C ASN A 131 65.51 18.30 -24.94
N LEU A 132 64.65 17.91 -25.89
CA LEU A 132 65.06 17.67 -27.27
C LEU A 132 65.63 18.91 -27.92
N THR A 133 64.95 20.05 -27.75
CA THR A 133 65.38 21.34 -28.30
C THR A 133 66.77 21.71 -27.78
N ASN A 134 66.99 21.62 -26.46
CA ASN A 134 68.28 21.91 -25.85
C ASN A 134 69.38 20.95 -26.32
N SER A 135 69.09 19.65 -26.48
CA SER A 135 70.04 18.66 -26.98
C SER A 135 70.54 19.01 -28.38
N VAL A 136 69.62 19.37 -29.29
CA VAL A 136 69.98 19.77 -30.66
C VAL A 136 70.88 21.01 -30.63
N PHE A 137 70.56 22.03 -29.84
CA PHE A 137 71.39 23.24 -29.72
C PHE A 137 72.79 22.98 -29.16
N THR A 138 72.94 22.06 -28.19
CA THR A 138 74.25 21.70 -27.66
C THR A 138 75.11 20.96 -28.68
N GLU A 139 74.51 20.14 -29.54
CA GLU A 139 75.23 19.37 -30.55
C GLU A 139 75.77 20.26 -31.68
N THR A 140 74.99 21.26 -32.13
CA THR A 140 75.44 22.23 -33.15
C THR A 140 76.52 23.18 -32.64
N ALA A 141 76.53 23.53 -31.36
CA ALA A 141 77.53 24.42 -30.76
C ALA A 141 78.91 23.75 -30.58
N ILE A 142 78.97 22.40 -30.58
CA ILE A 142 80.22 21.63 -30.49
C ILE A 142 80.85 21.41 -31.89
N GLN A 143 80.06 21.59 -32.96
CA GLN A 143 80.50 21.34 -34.35
C GLN A 143 80.99 22.59 -35.10
N ILE A 144 80.99 23.78 -34.47
CA ILE A 144 81.52 25.06 -35.01
C ILE A 144 82.82 25.41 -34.28
#